data_AF-A0A3D9Z028-F1
#
_entry.id   AF-A0A3D9Z028-F1
#
_cell.length_a   1.000
_cell.length_b   1.000
_cell.length_c   1.000
_cell.angle_alpha   90.00
_cell.angle_beta   90.00
_cell.angle_gamma   90.00
#
_symmetry.space_group_name_H-M   'P 1'
#
loop_
_entity.id
_entity.type
_entity.pdbx_description
1 polymer ?
#
loop_
_entity_poly.entity_id
_entity_poly.type
_entity_poly.pdbx_seq_one_letter_code
_entity_poly.pdbx_strand_id
1 'polypeptide(L)'
;MLRLLGGKDAAMGWHVRYIDQALKHELLSQEWATEEEALEDAWNLAQQDGIEITAIEGPDEETVPMEDVQAWFDHRIKKEAGPS
;
A
#
# COMPACT_ATOMS: atom_id res chain seq x y z
N MET A 1 32.10 17.62 20.08
CA MET A 1 31.48 18.77 19.38
C MET A 1 30.11 18.29 18.91
N LEU A 2 29.06 18.60 19.67
CA LEU A 2 27.68 18.26 19.34
C LEU A 2 27.16 19.34 18.36
N ARG A 3 26.65 18.95 17.19
CA ARG A 3 25.84 19.83 16.34
C ARG A 3 24.38 19.39 16.40
N LEU A 4 23.53 20.40 16.55
CA LEU A 4 22.10 20.38 16.78
C LEU A 4 21.30 19.81 15.59
N LEU A 5 20.29 19.00 15.91
CA LEU A 5 18.92 19.01 15.40
C LEU A 5 18.74 19.32 13.89
N GLY A 6 18.82 18.28 13.07
CA GLY A 6 18.01 18.20 11.85
C GLY A 6 16.69 17.54 12.22
N GLY A 7 15.66 18.33 12.54
CA GLY A 7 14.29 17.84 12.60
C GLY A 7 13.69 17.77 11.20
N LYS A 8 12.74 16.85 11.06
CA LYS A 8 11.76 16.64 9.99
C LYS A 8 12.11 15.67 8.85
N ASP A 9 11.28 14.62 8.81
CA ASP A 9 10.87 13.81 7.68
C ASP A 9 11.92 12.83 7.14
N ALA A 10 12.04 11.68 7.82
CA ALA A 10 12.41 10.46 7.12
C ALA A 10 11.45 10.33 5.94
N ALA A 11 11.97 10.25 4.71
CA ALA A 11 11.17 9.88 3.56
C ALA A 11 10.61 8.49 3.85
N MET A 12 9.40 8.44 4.43
CA MET A 12 8.68 7.20 4.70
C MET A 12 8.45 6.55 3.34
N GLY A 13 8.77 5.27 3.22
CA GLY A 13 8.49 4.54 1.99
C GLY A 13 6.98 4.33 1.79
N TRP A 14 6.64 3.57 0.76
CA TRP A 14 5.25 3.24 0.46
C TRP A 14 4.71 2.15 1.38
N HIS A 15 3.47 2.27 1.83
CA HIS A 15 2.81 1.24 2.64
C HIS A 15 1.32 1.13 2.31
N VAL A 16 0.75 -0.01 2.64
CA VAL A 16 -0.67 -0.32 2.49
C VAL A 16 -1.34 -0.23 3.84
N ARG A 17 -2.40 0.58 3.92
CA ARG A 17 -3.33 0.58 5.05
C ARG A 17 -4.47 -0.37 4.78
N TYR A 18 -4.75 -1.24 5.73
CA TYR A 18 -5.82 -2.21 5.61
C TYR A 18 -6.50 -2.50 6.93
N ILE A 19 -7.77 -2.90 6.87
CA ILE A 19 -8.51 -3.41 8.03
C ILE A 19 -8.44 -4.93 7.99
N ASP A 20 -7.96 -5.51 9.09
CA ASP A 20 -8.16 -6.93 9.37
C ASP A 20 -9.51 -7.08 10.09
N GLN A 21 -10.48 -7.69 9.42
CA GLN A 21 -11.82 -7.87 9.95
C GLN A 21 -11.91 -8.91 11.08
N ALA A 22 -10.93 -9.78 11.25
CA ALA A 22 -10.85 -10.66 12.42
C ALA A 22 -10.38 -9.89 13.65
N LEU A 23 -9.39 -9.00 13.47
CA LEU A 23 -8.86 -8.14 14.53
C LEU A 23 -9.71 -6.89 14.79
N LYS A 24 -10.55 -6.48 13.83
CA LYS A 24 -11.34 -5.23 13.85
C LYS A 24 -10.46 -3.98 14.02
N HIS A 25 -9.23 -4.04 13.53
CA HIS A 25 -8.25 -2.97 13.63
C HIS A 25 -7.65 -2.64 12.27
N GLU A 26 -7.30 -1.37 12.12
CA GLU A 26 -6.50 -0.90 10.99
C GLU A 26 -5.02 -1.21 11.26
N LEU A 27 -4.36 -1.72 10.23
CA LEU A 27 -2.97 -2.13 10.22
C LEU A 27 -2.25 -1.49 9.04
N LEU A 28 -0.92 -1.46 9.16
CA LEU A 28 0.00 -1.00 8.13
C LEU A 28 0.83 -2.19 7.66
N SER A 29 1.03 -2.31 6.35
CA SER A 29 2.02 -3.22 5.80
C SER A 29 3.43 -2.80 6.23
N GLN A 30 4.41 -3.62 5.85
CA GLN A 30 5.79 -3.15 5.83
C GLN A 30 5.97 -2.00 4.83
N GLU A 31 7.08 -1.30 4.96
CA GLU A 31 7.48 -0.21 4.08
C GLU A 31 8.13 -0.76 2.80
N TRP A 32 7.77 -0.17 1.67
CA TRP A 32 8.24 -0.50 0.33
C TRP A 32 8.97 0.69 -0.30
N ALA A 33 9.90 0.42 -1.21
CA ALA A 33 10.69 1.48 -1.83
C ALA A 33 9.91 2.21 -2.94
N THR A 34 8.91 1.54 -3.52
CA THR A 34 8.16 2.04 -4.68
C THR A 34 6.66 1.84 -4.54
N GLU A 35 5.88 2.68 -5.23
CA GLU A 35 4.42 2.58 -5.31
C GLU A 35 3.97 1.22 -5.86
N GLU A 36 4.64 0.73 -6.92
CA GLU A 36 4.31 -0.55 -7.56
C GLU A 36 4.48 -1.74 -6.61
N GLU A 37 5.50 -1.72 -5.74
CA GLU A 37 5.68 -2.76 -4.72
C GLU A 37 4.55 -2.74 -3.68
N ALA A 38 4.10 -1.55 -3.27
CA ALA A 38 2.97 -1.42 -2.36
C ALA A 38 1.62 -1.80 -3.03
N LEU A 39 1.44 -1.51 -4.32
CA LEU A 39 0.29 -1.98 -5.10
C LEU A 39 0.27 -3.51 -5.22
N GLU A 40 1.41 -4.14 -5.46
CA GLU A 40 1.52 -5.60 -5.50
C GLU A 40 1.27 -6.22 -4.11
N ASP A 41 1.74 -5.60 -3.03
CA ASP A 41 1.43 -6.04 -1.67
C ASP A 41 -0.06 -5.89 -1.33
N ALA A 42 -0.68 -4.77 -1.73
CA ALA A 42 -2.11 -4.55 -1.58
C ALA A 42 -2.93 -5.60 -2.35
N TRP A 43 -2.50 -5.99 -3.55
CA TRP A 43 -3.09 -7.09 -4.31
C TRP A 43 -3.02 -8.42 -3.55
N ASN A 44 -1.85 -8.75 -3.00
CA ASN A 44 -1.66 -9.98 -2.22
C ASN A 44 -2.48 -9.99 -0.92
N LEU A 45 -2.60 -8.84 -0.26
CA LEU A 45 -3.41 -8.65 0.95
C LEU A 45 -4.90 -8.78 0.66
N ALA A 46 -5.39 -8.17 -0.42
CA ALA A 46 -6.80 -8.21 -0.80
C ALA A 46 -7.32 -9.62 -1.17
N GLN A 47 -6.41 -10.56 -1.48
CA GLN A 47 -6.74 -11.96 -1.74
C GLN A 47 -6.97 -12.77 -0.45
N GLN A 48 -6.61 -12.20 0.72
CA GLN A 48 -6.78 -12.86 2.01
C GLN A 48 -8.19 -12.60 2.55
N ASP A 49 -8.80 -13.64 3.14
CA ASP A 49 -10.14 -13.53 3.71
C ASP A 49 -10.18 -12.49 4.83
N GLY A 50 -11.11 -11.53 4.70
CA GLY A 50 -11.35 -10.52 5.73
C GLY A 50 -10.32 -9.39 5.79
N ILE A 51 -9.51 -9.22 4.75
CA ILE A 51 -8.67 -8.03 4.59
C ILE A 51 -9.34 -7.02 3.66
N GLU A 52 -9.42 -5.77 4.10
CA GLU A 52 -9.97 -4.66 3.32
C GLU A 52 -8.91 -3.57 3.16
N ILE A 53 -8.51 -3.28 1.93
CA ILE A 53 -7.55 -2.22 1.63
C ILE A 53 -8.25 -0.87 1.75
N THR A 54 -7.65 0.05 2.49
CA THR A 54 -8.24 1.37 2.79
C THR A 54 -7.45 2.52 2.19
N ALA A 55 -6.12 2.38 2.06
CA ALA A 55 -5.27 3.34 1.36
C ALA A 55 -3.93 2.69 0.98
N ILE A 56 -3.27 3.28 -0.01
CA ILE A 56 -1.84 3.08 -0.30
C ILE A 56 -1.21 4.45 -0.18
N GLU A 57 -0.32 4.61 0.78
CA GLU A 57 0.30 5.89 1.13
C GLU A 57 1.78 5.82 0.82
N GLY A 58 2.32 6.93 0.31
CA GLY A 58 3.71 7.09 -0.09
C GLY A 58 4.47 8.06 0.82
N PRO A 59 5.71 8.40 0.44
CA PRO A 59 6.46 9.47 1.08
C PRO A 59 5.68 10.79 1.06
N ASP A 60 5.95 11.66 2.03
CA ASP A 60 5.43 13.03 2.08
C ASP A 60 3.89 13.13 2.08
N GLU A 61 3.20 12.15 2.70
CA GLU A 61 1.73 12.07 2.78
C GLU A 61 1.05 11.88 1.41
N GLU A 62 1.79 11.42 0.39
CA GLU A 62 1.23 11.02 -0.89
C GLU A 62 0.25 9.85 -0.69
N THR A 63 -0.85 9.82 -1.44
CA THR A 63 -1.83 8.73 -1.38
C THR A 63 -2.28 8.39 -2.78
N VAL A 64 -2.22 7.11 -3.13
CA VAL A 64 -2.73 6.63 -4.42
C VAL A 64 -4.26 6.77 -4.43
N PRO A 65 -4.86 7.43 -5.42
CA PRO A 65 -6.30 7.47 -5.57
C PRO A 65 -6.88 6.06 -5.67
N MET A 66 -7.98 5.78 -4.94
CA MET A 66 -8.58 4.44 -4.95
C MET A 66 -9.06 4.00 -6.34
N GLU A 67 -9.40 4.96 -7.21
CA GLU A 67 -9.70 4.71 -8.62
C GLU A 67 -8.52 4.15 -9.40
N ASP A 68 -7.30 4.62 -9.11
CA ASP A 68 -6.06 4.14 -9.72
C ASP A 68 -5.67 2.77 -9.17
N VAL A 69 -5.86 2.54 -7.86
CA VAL A 69 -5.69 1.22 -7.23
C VAL A 69 -6.62 0.20 -7.89
N GLN A 70 -7.90 0.54 -8.06
CA GLN A 70 -8.87 -0.34 -8.72
C GLN A 70 -8.51 -0.59 -10.19
N ALA A 71 -8.08 0.45 -10.92
CA ALA A 71 -7.65 0.30 -12.31
C ALA A 71 -6.43 -0.63 -12.43
N TRP A 72 -5.49 -0.56 -11.49
CA TRP A 72 -4.34 -1.46 -11.42
C TRP A 72 -4.80 -2.91 -11.17
N PHE A 73 -5.71 -3.12 -10.21
CA PHE A 73 -6.27 -4.44 -9.89
C PHE A 73 -7.00 -5.05 -11.10
N ASP A 74 -7.82 -4.27 -11.79
CA ASP A 74 -8.51 -4.69 -13.01
C ASP A 74 -7.53 -5.08 -14.13
N HIS A 75 -6.45 -4.32 -14.28
CA HIS A 75 -5.40 -4.64 -15.24
C HIS A 75 -4.67 -5.93 -14.86
N ARG A 76 -4.44 -6.17 -13.56
CA ARG A 76 -3.81 -7.39 -13.05
C ARG A 76 -4.66 -8.63 -13.34
N ILE A 77 -5.96 -8.56 -13.07
CA ILE A 77 -6.92 -9.63 -13.39
C ILE A 77 -6.89 -9.96 -14.88
N LYS A 78 -6.90 -8.95 -15.76
CA LYS A 78 -6.84 -9.15 -17.21
C LYS A 78 -5.54 -9.83 -17.66
N LYS A 79 -4.42 -9.54 -17.00
CA LYS A 79 -3.12 -10.17 -17.26
C LYS A 79 -3.10 -11.63 -16.82
N GLU A 80 -3.70 -11.96 -15.67
CA GLU A 80 -3.82 -13.34 -15.19
C GLU A 80 -4.84 -14.15 -16.02
N ALA A 81 -5.85 -13.51 -16.59
CA ALA A 81 -6.87 -14.10 -17.46
C ALA A 81 -6.46 -14.25 -18.94
N GLY A 82 -5.15 -14.20 -19.26
CA GLY A 82 -4.63 -14.39 -20.63
C GLY A 82 -5.19 -15.65 -21.32
N PRO A 83 -5.32 -15.64 -22.67
CA PRO A 83 -6.23 -16.53 -23.39
C PRO A 83 -5.85 -17.99 -23.17
N SER A 84 -6.78 -18.76 -22.61
CA SER A 84 -6.73 -20.22 -22.59
C SER A 84 -6.69 -20.82 -23.99
#